data_AF-A0A5K1K529-F1
#
_entry.id   AF-A0A5K1K529-F1
#
_cell.length_a   1.000
_cell.length_b   1.000
_cell.length_c   1.000
_cell.angle_alpha   90.00
_cell.angle_beta   90.00
_cell.angle_gamma   90.00
#
_symmetry.space_group_name_H-M   'P 1'
#
loop_
_entity.id
_entity.type
_entity.pdbx_description
1 polymer ?
#
loop_
_entity_poly.entity_id
_entity_poly.type
_entity_poly.pdbx_seq_one_letter_code
_entity_poly.pdbx_strand_id
1 'polypeptide(L)'
;ELVLDIMDLADYHPVVSIELETLVKLNADAHTRGDHSSARLYLITPPLPGPNEGESWRMRKVTWYLEGRDQGWGGAHPGTFDGAWSWYEACIFRPDRSQSPPSPSPTHGTDPDLASEEAQTRAQNADLTAFLHTHYLHRSTADMASALDGLRIGWSLVPAAGGGKVSWDVQGNKVATSEYGRYTVEWRAGEPADDAALAKTRGEGDGRGFVDALQPGDRVGLLMRAQFPGWQNTLRHASVELMYEVR
;
A
#
# COMPACT_ATOMS: atom_id res chain seq x y z
N GLU A 1 -3.24 -14.76 32.36
CA GLU A 1 -4.27 -14.69 31.32
C GLU A 1 -5.09 -13.40 31.33
N LEU A 2 -5.55 -12.88 32.48
CA LEU A 2 -6.34 -11.63 32.55
C LEU A 2 -5.72 -10.41 31.84
N VAL A 3 -4.38 -10.29 31.78
CA VAL A 3 -3.69 -9.17 31.12
C VAL A 3 -3.84 -9.22 29.59
N LEU A 4 -3.82 -10.42 28.99
CA LEU A 4 -4.04 -10.58 27.55
C LEU A 4 -5.50 -10.28 27.19
N ASP A 5 -6.43 -10.72 28.03
CA ASP A 5 -7.85 -10.40 27.85
C ASP A 5 -8.11 -8.89 27.99
N ILE A 6 -7.44 -8.19 28.92
CA ILE A 6 -7.54 -6.73 29.08
C ILE A 6 -6.89 -6.00 27.89
N MET A 7 -5.75 -6.48 27.36
CA MET A 7 -5.10 -5.90 26.18
C MET A 7 -5.98 -6.07 24.92
N ASP A 8 -6.54 -7.26 24.70
CA ASP A 8 -7.48 -7.55 23.61
C ASP A 8 -8.76 -6.69 23.74
N LEU A 9 -9.27 -6.50 24.97
CA LEU A 9 -10.44 -5.64 25.23
C LEU A 9 -10.15 -4.14 25.09
N ALA A 10 -8.88 -3.73 25.21
CA ALA A 10 -8.46 -2.33 25.14
C ALA A 10 -7.86 -1.93 23.78
N ASP A 11 -7.84 -2.84 22.79
CA ASP A 11 -7.24 -2.66 21.44
C ASP A 11 -5.75 -2.22 21.51
N TYR A 12 -5.02 -2.61 22.58
CA TYR A 12 -3.60 -2.31 22.79
C TYR A 12 -2.73 -3.32 22.03
N HIS A 13 -2.80 -3.24 20.70
CA HIS A 13 -1.96 -4.01 19.79
C HIS A 13 -0.82 -3.14 19.23
N PRO A 14 0.35 -3.72 18.94
CA PRO A 14 1.42 -2.97 18.30
C PRO A 14 1.01 -2.48 16.90
N VAL A 15 1.49 -1.29 16.54
CA VAL A 15 1.15 -0.61 15.29
C VAL A 15 2.41 -0.20 14.55
N VAL A 16 2.47 -0.48 13.25
CA VAL A 16 3.39 0.20 12.32
C VAL A 16 2.62 1.32 11.64
N SER A 17 3.12 2.55 11.72
CA SER A 17 2.47 3.69 11.09
C SER A 17 3.45 4.56 10.31
N ILE A 18 2.94 5.21 9.28
CA ILE A 18 3.63 6.31 8.60
C ILE A 18 2.60 7.37 8.21
N GLU A 19 3.03 8.63 8.27
CA GLU A 19 2.27 9.78 7.84
C GLU A 19 3.13 10.64 6.91
N LEU A 20 2.51 11.20 5.88
CA LEU A 20 3.15 12.14 4.97
C LEU A 20 2.24 13.31 4.64
N GLU A 21 2.67 14.51 5.02
CA GLU A 21 2.01 15.79 4.74
C GLU A 21 2.67 16.53 3.58
N THR A 22 2.71 15.93 2.39
CA THR A 22 3.33 16.55 1.22
C THR A 22 2.30 16.77 0.12
N LEU A 23 2.16 18.01 -0.34
CA LEU A 23 1.30 18.30 -1.48
C LEU A 23 1.85 17.67 -2.76
N VAL A 24 1.18 16.62 -3.24
CA VAL A 24 1.50 15.95 -4.50
C VAL A 24 0.33 16.14 -5.46
N LYS A 25 0.65 16.55 -6.69
CA LYS A 25 -0.29 16.59 -7.82
C LYS A 25 0.13 15.54 -8.84
N LEU A 26 -0.84 14.77 -9.30
CA LEU A 26 -0.69 13.76 -10.34
C LEU A 26 -1.68 14.05 -11.45
N ASN A 27 -1.20 14.42 -12.62
CA ASN A 27 -2.04 14.51 -13.81
C ASN A 27 -2.12 13.14 -14.47
N ALA A 28 -3.28 12.83 -15.05
CA ALA A 28 -3.43 11.71 -15.97
C ALA A 28 -2.52 11.89 -17.20
N ASP A 29 -2.09 10.79 -17.81
CA ASP A 29 -1.24 10.84 -19.00
C ASP A 29 -2.05 11.34 -20.21
N ALA A 30 -1.59 12.43 -20.84
CA ALA A 30 -2.21 13.00 -22.03
C ALA A 30 -1.55 12.57 -23.34
N HIS A 31 -0.42 11.85 -23.29
CA HIS A 31 0.47 11.63 -24.45
C HIS A 31 0.43 10.19 -24.96
N THR A 32 0.22 9.20 -24.07
CA THR A 32 0.11 7.80 -24.48
C THR A 32 -1.26 7.53 -25.11
N ARG A 33 -1.29 7.07 -26.36
CA ARG A 33 -2.54 6.75 -27.06
C ARG A 33 -3.17 5.48 -26.48
N GLY A 34 -4.42 5.57 -26.04
CA GLY A 34 -5.22 4.42 -25.59
C GLY A 34 -5.03 4.03 -24.14
N ASP A 35 -4.03 4.58 -23.45
CA ASP A 35 -3.86 4.45 -22.00
C ASP A 35 -3.46 5.81 -21.42
N HIS A 36 -4.41 6.47 -20.79
CA HIS A 36 -4.26 7.79 -20.19
C HIS A 36 -4.09 7.71 -18.67
N SER A 37 -3.71 6.54 -18.15
CA SER A 37 -3.54 6.34 -16.71
C SER A 37 -2.20 6.89 -16.24
N SER A 38 -2.18 7.36 -15.01
CA SER A 38 -0.97 7.68 -14.28
C SER A 38 -1.08 7.15 -12.86
N ALA A 39 0.06 6.72 -12.34
CA ALA A 39 0.24 6.16 -11.01
C ALA A 39 1.51 6.72 -10.40
N ARG A 40 1.43 7.13 -9.13
CA ARG A 40 2.59 7.59 -8.36
C ARG A 40 2.48 7.08 -6.93
N LEU A 41 3.56 6.49 -6.42
CA LEU A 41 3.64 6.13 -5.01
C LEU A 41 3.76 7.41 -4.17
N TYR A 42 2.87 7.54 -3.20
CA TYR A 42 2.82 8.67 -2.29
C TYR A 42 3.55 8.37 -0.98
N LEU A 43 3.23 7.25 -0.34
CA LEU A 43 3.90 6.78 0.87
C LEU A 43 4.14 5.27 0.81
N ILE A 44 5.09 4.81 1.60
CA ILE A 44 5.37 3.39 1.83
C ILE A 44 5.84 3.20 3.27
N THR A 45 5.33 2.17 3.94
CA THR A 45 5.70 1.88 5.32
C THR A 45 7.13 1.35 5.42
N PRO A 46 7.73 1.39 6.62
CA PRO A 46 8.78 0.46 6.98
C PRO A 46 8.32 -1.00 6.80
N PRO A 47 9.27 -1.97 6.76
CA PRO A 47 8.93 -3.38 6.76
C PRO A 47 8.09 -3.74 8.00
N LEU A 48 7.10 -4.60 7.81
CA LEU A 48 6.35 -5.16 8.91
C LEU A 48 7.27 -6.03 9.79
N PRO A 49 7.26 -5.83 11.12
CA PRO A 49 8.08 -6.63 12.02
C PRO A 49 7.60 -8.08 12.02
N GLY A 50 8.55 -9.00 12.19
CA GLY A 50 8.26 -10.42 12.39
C GLY A 50 8.14 -10.79 13.87
N PRO A 51 7.58 -11.98 14.14
CA PRO A 51 7.60 -12.55 15.48
C PRO A 51 9.03 -12.98 15.87
N ASN A 52 9.32 -13.04 17.17
CA ASN A 52 10.51 -13.73 17.67
C ASN A 52 10.36 -15.25 17.53
N GLU A 53 11.43 -16.00 17.79
CA GLU A 53 11.38 -17.46 17.78
C GLU A 53 10.34 -17.99 18.80
N GLY A 54 9.40 -18.80 18.33
CA GLY A 54 8.32 -19.37 19.14
C GLY A 54 7.07 -18.50 19.24
N GLU A 55 7.08 -17.27 18.72
CA GLU A 55 5.91 -16.40 18.66
C GLU A 55 5.15 -16.57 17.34
N SER A 56 3.84 -16.35 17.38
CA SER A 56 2.95 -16.26 16.23
C SER A 56 2.69 -14.81 15.88
N TRP A 57 2.43 -14.52 14.60
CA TRP A 57 2.15 -13.18 14.09
C TRP A 57 0.87 -13.17 13.25
N ARG A 58 0.03 -12.15 13.41
CA ARG A 58 -1.11 -11.91 12.52
C ARG A 58 -1.40 -10.43 12.34
N MET A 59 -1.72 -10.01 11.12
CA MET A 59 -2.30 -8.69 10.90
C MET A 59 -3.75 -8.66 11.42
N ARG A 60 -4.13 -7.57 12.09
CA ARG A 60 -5.47 -7.40 12.68
C ARG A 60 -6.28 -6.37 11.92
N LYS A 61 -5.67 -5.23 11.63
CA LYS A 61 -6.37 -4.07 11.10
C LYS A 61 -5.43 -3.17 10.31
N VAL A 62 -5.97 -2.58 9.24
CA VAL A 62 -5.32 -1.56 8.43
C VAL A 62 -6.25 -0.36 8.38
N THR A 63 -5.76 0.81 8.80
CA THR A 63 -6.52 2.06 8.78
C THR A 63 -5.79 3.08 7.93
N TRP A 64 -6.48 3.64 6.94
CA TRP A 64 -6.01 4.70 6.08
C TRP A 64 -6.66 6.02 6.45
N TYR A 65 -5.89 7.10 6.45
CA TYR A 65 -6.40 8.46 6.47
C TYR A 65 -5.89 9.21 5.25
N LEU A 66 -6.78 9.88 4.54
CA LEU A 66 -6.46 10.58 3.29
C LEU A 66 -7.10 11.96 3.28
N GLU A 67 -6.34 12.97 2.83
CA GLU A 67 -6.87 14.30 2.54
C GLU A 67 -6.52 14.73 1.12
N GLY A 68 -7.50 14.59 0.22
CA GLY A 68 -7.27 14.68 -1.22
C GLY A 68 -8.50 15.15 -1.99
N ARG A 69 -8.29 15.44 -3.28
CA ARG A 69 -9.33 15.90 -4.20
C ARG A 69 -8.97 15.65 -5.65
N ASP A 70 -9.97 15.75 -6.50
CA ASP A 70 -9.81 15.79 -7.95
C ASP A 70 -9.40 17.19 -8.45
N GLN A 71 -9.42 17.41 -9.77
CA GLN A 71 -9.08 18.69 -10.39
C GLN A 71 -10.00 19.85 -9.98
N GLY A 72 -11.20 19.57 -9.47
CA GLY A 72 -12.18 20.54 -9.00
C GLY A 72 -13.12 21.10 -10.06
N TRP A 73 -13.16 20.51 -11.26
CA TRP A 73 -14.06 20.88 -12.35
C TRP A 73 -14.26 19.72 -13.33
N GLY A 74 -15.36 19.76 -14.10
CA GLY A 74 -15.67 18.74 -15.11
C GLY A 74 -16.10 17.38 -14.52
N GLY A 75 -16.68 16.52 -15.36
CA GLY A 75 -17.25 15.23 -14.94
C GLY A 75 -18.78 15.23 -14.89
N ALA A 76 -19.37 14.03 -14.92
CA ALA A 76 -20.81 13.85 -15.10
C ALA A 76 -21.64 14.00 -13.81
N HIS A 77 -21.03 13.78 -12.64
CA HIS A 77 -21.74 13.74 -11.35
C HIS A 77 -21.00 14.53 -10.24
N PRO A 78 -20.96 15.88 -10.33
CA PRO A 78 -20.29 16.73 -9.34
C PRO A 78 -20.70 16.43 -7.88
N GLY A 79 -19.72 16.44 -6.97
CA GLY A 79 -19.92 16.22 -5.54
C GLY A 79 -20.12 14.76 -5.12
N THR A 80 -20.19 13.83 -6.07
CA THR A 80 -20.31 12.39 -5.83
C THR A 80 -19.02 11.65 -6.17
N PHE A 81 -18.96 10.35 -5.92
CA PHE A 81 -17.85 9.48 -6.34
C PHE A 81 -18.09 8.84 -7.72
N ASP A 82 -19.30 8.98 -8.28
CA ASP A 82 -19.66 8.37 -9.55
C ASP A 82 -19.00 9.10 -10.72
N GLY A 83 -18.31 8.34 -11.58
CA GLY A 83 -17.56 8.91 -12.71
C GLY A 83 -16.28 9.64 -12.30
N ALA A 84 -15.77 9.40 -11.09
CA ALA A 84 -14.45 9.83 -10.67
C ALA A 84 -13.36 9.02 -11.37
N TRP A 85 -12.37 9.72 -11.93
CA TRP A 85 -11.16 9.12 -12.50
C TRP A 85 -9.90 9.62 -11.79
N SER A 86 -10.03 9.89 -10.49
CA SER A 86 -8.91 10.02 -9.57
C SER A 86 -9.21 9.25 -8.28
N TRP A 87 -8.28 8.39 -7.88
CA TRP A 87 -8.46 7.48 -6.74
C TRP A 87 -7.11 7.08 -6.14
N TYR A 88 -7.16 6.32 -5.05
CA TYR A 88 -6.01 5.80 -4.33
C TYR A 88 -6.09 4.27 -4.25
N GLU A 89 -4.94 3.62 -4.35
CA GLU A 89 -4.81 2.17 -4.25
C GLU A 89 -3.72 1.78 -3.25
N ALA A 90 -3.93 0.69 -2.52
CA ALA A 90 -2.95 0.06 -1.67
C ALA A 90 -2.22 -1.05 -2.45
N CYS A 91 -0.92 -1.20 -2.20
CA CYS A 91 -0.14 -2.32 -2.70
C CYS A 91 0.76 -2.89 -1.62
N ILE A 92 1.09 -4.18 -1.73
CA ILE A 92 1.98 -4.88 -0.80
C ILE A 92 3.25 -5.23 -1.58
N PHE A 93 4.37 -4.66 -1.14
CA PHE A 93 5.70 -5.01 -1.63
C PHE A 93 6.26 -6.11 -0.74
N ARG A 94 6.58 -7.26 -1.34
CA ARG A 94 7.16 -8.41 -0.65
C ARG A 94 8.60 -8.62 -1.08
N PRO A 95 9.56 -8.78 -0.14
CA PRO A 95 10.93 -9.06 -0.50
C PRO A 95 11.04 -10.47 -1.09
N ASP A 96 11.76 -10.60 -2.19
CA ASP A 96 12.05 -11.88 -2.81
C ASP A 96 13.21 -12.56 -2.07
N ARG A 97 12.86 -13.51 -1.20
CA ARG A 97 13.84 -14.28 -0.39
C ARG A 97 14.66 -15.27 -1.23
N SER A 98 14.32 -15.48 -2.50
CA SER A 98 15.07 -16.37 -3.40
C SER A 98 16.22 -15.66 -4.12
N GLN A 99 16.24 -14.32 -4.12
CA GLN A 99 17.31 -13.49 -4.66
C GLN A 99 18.36 -13.09 -3.62
N SER A 100 18.42 -13.79 -2.49
CA SER A 100 19.59 -13.79 -1.63
C SER A 100 20.80 -14.28 -2.45
N PRO A 101 21.97 -13.60 -2.45
CA PRO A 101 23.17 -14.16 -3.04
C PRO A 101 23.42 -15.55 -2.42
N PRO A 102 23.97 -16.52 -3.18
CA PRO A 102 24.22 -17.85 -2.65
C PRO A 102 25.02 -17.70 -1.36
N SER A 103 24.50 -18.27 -0.26
CA SER A 103 25.25 -18.37 0.98
C SER A 103 26.66 -18.86 0.65
N PRO A 104 27.71 -18.26 1.23
CA PRO A 104 29.04 -18.84 1.10
C PRO A 104 28.91 -20.32 1.53
N SER A 105 29.36 -21.22 0.66
CA SER A 105 29.37 -22.66 0.91
C SER A 105 29.85 -22.94 2.34
N PRO A 106 29.37 -24.01 3.01
CA PRO A 106 29.75 -24.31 4.37
C PRO A 106 31.24 -24.65 4.46
N THR A 107 32.08 -23.63 4.55
CA THR A 107 33.40 -23.75 5.16
C THR A 107 33.13 -23.92 6.65
N HIS A 108 33.50 -25.07 7.18
CA HIS A 108 33.35 -25.48 8.57
C HIS A 108 33.29 -24.31 9.57
N GLY A 109 32.14 -24.17 10.24
CA GLY A 109 32.11 -23.67 11.62
C GLY A 109 31.66 -22.24 11.89
N THR A 110 31.04 -21.54 10.94
CA THR A 110 30.44 -20.23 11.24
C THR A 110 28.99 -20.20 10.79
N ASP A 111 28.06 -20.13 11.76
CA ASP A 111 26.67 -19.79 11.49
C ASP A 111 26.63 -18.47 10.69
N PRO A 112 25.72 -18.31 9.71
CA PRO A 112 25.47 -17.00 9.14
C PRO A 112 25.05 -16.08 10.29
N ASP A 113 25.90 -15.09 10.59
CA ASP A 113 25.65 -14.15 11.66
C ASP A 113 24.33 -13.42 11.36
N LEU A 114 23.36 -13.47 12.28
CA LEU A 114 22.07 -12.77 12.18
C LEU A 114 22.27 -11.29 11.81
N ALA A 115 23.37 -10.68 12.27
CA ALA A 115 23.75 -9.31 11.93
C ALA A 115 23.99 -9.09 10.42
N SER A 116 24.43 -10.12 9.69
CA SER A 116 24.67 -10.07 8.24
C SER A 116 23.37 -10.15 7.42
N GLU A 117 22.41 -10.97 7.86
CA GLU A 117 21.08 -11.07 7.24
C GLU A 117 20.27 -9.79 7.48
N GLU A 118 20.32 -9.23 8.69
CA GLU A 118 19.70 -7.95 9.03
C GLU A 118 20.29 -6.80 8.22
N ALA A 119 21.63 -6.75 8.06
CA ALA A 119 22.30 -5.73 7.26
C ALA A 119 21.92 -5.81 5.77
N GLN A 120 21.85 -7.02 5.21
CA GLN A 120 21.44 -7.25 3.83
C GLN A 120 19.98 -6.84 3.61
N THR A 121 19.09 -7.25 4.52
CA THR A 121 17.68 -6.85 4.51
C THR A 121 17.56 -5.33 4.57
N ARG A 122 18.36 -4.65 5.42
CA ARG A 122 18.39 -3.20 5.53
C ARG A 122 18.87 -2.51 4.25
N ALA A 123 19.86 -3.06 3.55
CA ALA A 123 20.35 -2.53 2.28
C ALA A 123 19.29 -2.67 1.17
N GLN A 124 18.69 -3.86 1.01
CA GLN A 124 17.62 -4.11 0.04
C GLN A 124 16.39 -3.21 0.27
N ASN A 125 16.11 -2.92 1.54
CA ASN A 125 15.09 -1.98 1.99
C ASN A 125 15.41 -0.52 1.62
N ALA A 126 16.67 -0.11 1.71
CA ALA A 126 17.11 1.22 1.31
C ALA A 126 17.04 1.41 -0.21
N ASP A 127 17.40 0.39 -0.98
CA ASP A 127 17.33 0.42 -2.45
C ASP A 127 15.90 0.53 -2.97
N LEU A 128 14.95 -0.23 -2.41
CA LEU A 128 13.54 -0.09 -2.75
C LEU A 128 13.02 1.31 -2.40
N THR A 129 13.39 1.81 -1.22
CA THR A 129 13.02 3.16 -0.78
C THR A 129 13.57 4.18 -1.77
N ALA A 130 14.86 4.15 -2.09
CA ALA A 130 15.46 5.06 -3.06
C ALA A 130 14.82 4.96 -4.46
N PHE A 131 14.59 3.74 -4.96
CA PHE A 131 13.92 3.50 -6.24
C PHE A 131 12.52 4.14 -6.27
N LEU A 132 11.68 3.82 -5.29
CA LEU A 132 10.31 4.32 -5.23
C LEU A 132 10.25 5.84 -4.92
N HIS A 133 11.20 6.36 -4.16
CA HIS A 133 11.33 7.79 -3.86
C HIS A 133 11.94 8.61 -5.00
N THR A 134 12.54 7.99 -6.02
CA THR A 134 13.02 8.68 -7.24
C THR A 134 11.85 9.19 -8.12
N HIS A 135 10.61 9.05 -7.66
CA HIS A 135 9.39 9.58 -8.30
C HIS A 135 9.16 9.06 -9.72
N TYR A 136 9.32 7.74 -9.93
CA TYR A 136 8.91 7.15 -11.20
C TYR A 136 7.39 7.31 -11.38
N LEU A 137 7.04 8.02 -12.44
CA LEU A 137 5.69 8.04 -12.95
C LEU A 137 5.45 6.70 -13.66
N HIS A 138 4.54 5.89 -13.13
CA HIS A 138 4.05 4.70 -13.81
C HIS A 138 2.70 5.03 -14.45
N ARG A 139 2.27 4.27 -15.44
CA ARG A 139 0.89 4.42 -15.95
C ARG A 139 -0.08 3.63 -15.08
N SER A 140 0.28 2.39 -14.77
CA SER A 140 -0.50 1.46 -13.97
C SER A 140 0.36 0.71 -12.93
N THR A 141 -0.30 -0.02 -12.04
CA THR A 141 0.35 -0.96 -11.12
C THR A 141 0.98 -2.16 -11.84
N ALA A 142 0.48 -2.53 -13.01
CA ALA A 142 1.09 -3.57 -13.85
C ALA A 142 2.44 -3.10 -14.42
N ASP A 143 2.55 -1.84 -14.86
CA ASP A 143 3.84 -1.28 -15.30
C ASP A 143 4.86 -1.22 -14.14
N MET A 144 4.39 -0.93 -12.93
CA MET A 144 5.24 -0.98 -11.72
C MET A 144 5.72 -2.40 -11.45
N ALA A 145 4.83 -3.41 -11.50
CA ALA A 145 5.22 -4.80 -11.34
C ALA A 145 6.29 -5.23 -12.36
N SER A 146 6.08 -4.87 -13.64
CA SER A 146 7.04 -5.15 -14.71
C SER A 146 8.38 -4.45 -14.51
N ALA A 147 8.37 -3.22 -13.97
CA ALA A 147 9.61 -2.50 -13.68
C ALA A 147 10.39 -3.15 -12.53
N LEU A 148 9.71 -3.59 -11.46
CA LEU A 148 10.35 -4.30 -10.34
C LEU A 148 10.99 -5.61 -10.79
N ASP A 149 10.28 -6.39 -11.62
CA ASP A 149 10.78 -7.65 -12.20
C ASP A 149 11.98 -7.41 -13.14
N GLY A 150 11.84 -6.48 -14.09
CA GLY A 150 12.88 -6.17 -15.08
C GLY A 150 14.16 -5.62 -14.45
N LEU A 151 14.05 -4.88 -13.35
CA LEU A 151 15.20 -4.31 -12.64
C LEU A 151 15.82 -5.27 -11.61
N ARG A 152 15.18 -6.42 -11.32
CA ARG A 152 15.64 -7.41 -10.34
C ARG A 152 15.96 -6.77 -8.98
N ILE A 153 15.11 -5.86 -8.52
CA ILE A 153 15.32 -5.13 -7.25
C ILE A 153 15.05 -6.05 -6.03
N GLY A 154 14.73 -7.33 -6.26
CA GLY A 154 14.46 -8.31 -5.20
C GLY A 154 13.16 -8.02 -4.44
N TRP A 155 12.20 -7.37 -5.09
CA TRP A 155 10.87 -7.10 -4.56
C TRP A 155 9.82 -7.45 -5.60
N SER A 156 8.68 -7.94 -5.12
CA SER A 156 7.51 -8.25 -5.93
C SER A 156 6.26 -7.60 -5.35
N LEU A 157 5.27 -7.33 -6.19
CA LEU A 157 3.94 -6.93 -5.72
C LEU A 157 3.09 -8.17 -5.45
N VAL A 158 2.45 -8.22 -4.30
CA VAL A 158 1.53 -9.31 -3.95
C VAL A 158 0.25 -9.18 -4.77
N PRO A 159 -0.19 -10.25 -5.47
CA PRO A 159 -1.45 -10.22 -6.21
C PRO A 159 -2.64 -10.16 -5.26
N ALA A 160 -3.66 -9.39 -5.65
CA ALA A 160 -4.95 -9.36 -4.97
C ALA A 160 -5.70 -10.68 -5.14
N ALA A 161 -6.62 -10.96 -4.22
CA ALA A 161 -7.45 -12.16 -4.27
C ALA A 161 -8.14 -12.28 -5.65
N GLY A 162 -7.91 -13.39 -6.35
CA GLY A 162 -8.38 -13.61 -7.73
C GLY A 162 -7.34 -13.38 -8.83
N GLY A 163 -6.12 -12.92 -8.50
CA GLY A 163 -4.94 -12.97 -9.38
C GLY A 163 -4.90 -11.96 -10.54
N GLY A 164 -5.93 -11.13 -10.72
CA GLY A 164 -6.02 -10.18 -11.85
C GLY A 164 -5.46 -8.78 -11.58
N LYS A 165 -5.27 -8.39 -10.31
CA LYS A 165 -4.72 -7.10 -9.89
C LYS A 165 -3.56 -7.34 -8.90
N VAL A 166 -2.67 -6.36 -8.78
CA VAL A 166 -1.58 -6.33 -7.77
C VAL A 166 -1.74 -5.15 -6.79
N SER A 167 -2.96 -4.64 -6.72
CA SER A 167 -3.35 -3.53 -5.84
C SER A 167 -4.82 -3.66 -5.44
N TRP A 168 -5.18 -2.97 -4.36
CA TRP A 168 -6.52 -2.88 -3.80
C TRP A 168 -6.97 -1.44 -3.85
N ASP A 169 -8.19 -1.19 -4.30
CA ASP A 169 -8.77 0.15 -4.26
C ASP A 169 -8.91 0.58 -2.79
N VAL A 170 -8.57 1.83 -2.46
CA VAL A 170 -8.70 2.39 -1.09
C VAL A 170 -9.83 3.40 -1.07
N GLN A 171 -9.74 4.43 -1.91
CA GLN A 171 -10.68 5.55 -1.91
C GLN A 171 -10.68 6.26 -3.27
N GLY A 172 -11.85 6.57 -3.82
CA GLY A 172 -12.05 7.50 -4.92
C GLY A 172 -12.22 8.94 -4.42
N ASN A 173 -11.78 9.93 -5.20
CA ASN A 173 -12.12 11.32 -4.92
C ASN A 173 -13.54 11.65 -5.36
N LYS A 174 -14.13 12.67 -4.74
CA LYS A 174 -15.34 13.28 -5.29
C LYS A 174 -15.04 14.02 -6.60
N VAL A 175 -16.01 14.00 -7.50
CA VAL A 175 -15.95 14.62 -8.83
C VAL A 175 -16.22 16.12 -8.75
N ALA A 176 -15.47 16.90 -9.51
CA ALA A 176 -15.61 18.35 -9.67
C ALA A 176 -15.60 19.13 -8.34
N THR A 177 -14.82 18.69 -7.35
CA THR A 177 -14.76 19.35 -6.04
C THR A 177 -13.42 20.03 -5.82
N SER A 178 -13.44 21.34 -5.60
CA SER A 178 -12.23 22.12 -5.28
C SER A 178 -11.81 21.99 -3.80
N GLU A 179 -12.73 21.57 -2.94
CA GLU A 179 -12.47 21.27 -1.53
C GLU A 179 -11.73 19.94 -1.36
N TYR A 180 -10.93 19.84 -0.31
CA TYR A 180 -10.27 18.59 0.06
C TYR A 180 -11.26 17.70 0.80
N GLY A 181 -11.49 16.50 0.25
CA GLY A 181 -12.18 15.44 0.97
C GLY A 181 -11.26 14.83 2.02
N ARG A 182 -11.84 14.44 3.15
CA ARG A 182 -11.18 13.70 4.22
C ARG A 182 -11.81 12.34 4.31
N TYR A 183 -10.99 11.30 4.24
CA TYR A 183 -11.45 9.92 4.18
C TYR A 183 -10.72 9.09 5.23
N THR A 184 -11.48 8.22 5.89
CA THR A 184 -10.96 7.18 6.78
C THR A 184 -11.47 5.86 6.28
N VAL A 185 -10.56 4.95 5.93
CA VAL A 185 -10.90 3.62 5.40
C VAL A 185 -10.29 2.58 6.32
N GLU A 186 -11.08 1.63 6.80
CA GLU A 186 -10.65 0.61 7.76
C GLU A 186 -10.93 -0.78 7.22
N TRP A 187 -9.93 -1.65 7.27
CA TRP A 187 -10.03 -3.06 6.90
C TRP A 187 -9.61 -3.92 8.08
N ARG A 188 -10.43 -4.91 8.46
CA ARG A 188 -10.20 -5.78 9.63
C ARG A 188 -10.17 -7.26 9.25
N ALA A 189 -9.30 -8.00 9.92
CA ALA A 189 -9.21 -9.45 9.76
C ALA A 189 -10.48 -10.14 10.26
N GLY A 190 -11.05 -11.04 9.45
CA GLY A 190 -12.21 -11.85 9.83
C GLY A 190 -13.54 -11.11 9.85
N GLU A 191 -13.57 -9.81 9.56
CA GLU A 191 -14.81 -9.07 9.35
C GLU A 191 -15.21 -9.13 7.88
N PRO A 192 -16.52 -9.28 7.57
CA PRO A 192 -16.96 -9.19 6.20
C PRO A 192 -16.66 -7.77 5.69
N ALA A 193 -16.19 -7.69 4.45
CA ALA A 193 -16.11 -6.40 3.77
C ALA A 193 -17.48 -5.72 3.79
N ASP A 194 -17.48 -4.39 3.86
CA ASP A 194 -18.70 -3.60 3.76
C ASP A 194 -19.51 -3.99 2.52
N ASP A 195 -20.84 -3.79 2.62
CA ASP A 195 -21.72 -4.00 1.48
C ASP A 195 -21.18 -3.24 0.27
N ALA A 196 -20.92 -3.96 -0.83
CA ALA A 196 -20.24 -3.39 -1.98
C ALA A 196 -20.99 -2.19 -2.59
N ALA A 197 -22.32 -2.15 -2.47
CA ALA A 197 -23.09 -1.00 -2.92
C ALA A 197 -22.87 0.19 -1.97
N LEU A 198 -22.86 -0.05 -0.66
CA LEU A 198 -22.58 1.00 0.33
C LEU A 198 -21.16 1.56 0.19
N ALA A 199 -20.14 0.70 0.09
CA ALA A 199 -18.74 1.12 -0.11
C ALA A 199 -18.61 1.99 -1.37
N LYS A 200 -19.26 1.59 -2.47
CA LYS A 200 -19.29 2.37 -3.71
C LYS A 200 -19.89 3.76 -3.52
N THR A 201 -20.98 3.91 -2.75
CA THR A 201 -21.57 5.23 -2.47
C THR A 201 -20.65 6.17 -1.69
N ARG A 202 -19.66 5.62 -0.97
CA ARG A 202 -18.62 6.37 -0.25
C ARG A 202 -17.30 6.47 -1.02
N GLY A 203 -17.22 5.86 -2.19
CA GLY A 203 -16.00 5.75 -2.99
C GLY A 203 -14.94 4.87 -2.34
N GLU A 204 -15.29 4.07 -1.34
CA GLU A 204 -14.36 3.23 -0.57
C GLU A 204 -14.10 1.91 -1.28
N GLY A 205 -12.88 1.40 -1.13
CA GLY A 205 -12.55 0.03 -1.51
C GLY A 205 -12.84 -0.96 -0.39
N ASP A 206 -13.20 -2.19 -0.78
CA ASP A 206 -13.71 -3.22 0.13
C ASP A 206 -12.60 -3.96 0.91
N GLY A 207 -11.32 -3.74 0.57
CA GLY A 207 -10.17 -4.31 1.26
C GLY A 207 -10.05 -5.83 1.21
N ARG A 208 -10.85 -6.51 0.38
CA ARG A 208 -11.02 -7.96 0.47
C ARG A 208 -9.69 -8.70 0.25
N GLY A 209 -9.31 -9.50 1.24
CA GLY A 209 -8.07 -10.28 1.23
C GLY A 209 -6.79 -9.45 1.39
N PHE A 210 -6.87 -8.11 1.59
CA PHE A 210 -5.68 -7.29 1.83
C PHE A 210 -5.04 -7.64 3.16
N VAL A 211 -5.83 -7.67 4.23
CA VAL A 211 -5.37 -7.95 5.60
C VAL A 211 -4.77 -9.36 5.70
N ASP A 212 -5.43 -10.34 5.09
CA ASP A 212 -4.98 -11.74 5.07
C ASP A 212 -3.71 -11.96 4.22
N ALA A 213 -3.46 -11.09 3.24
CA ALA A 213 -2.30 -11.21 2.37
C ALA A 213 -0.99 -10.73 3.02
N LEU A 214 -1.06 -9.92 4.08
CA LEU A 214 0.09 -9.30 4.73
C LEU A 214 0.92 -10.31 5.53
N GLN A 215 2.24 -10.16 5.46
CA GLN A 215 3.22 -11.00 6.12
C GLN A 215 4.38 -10.19 6.72
N PRO A 216 5.12 -10.74 7.69
CA PRO A 216 6.37 -10.15 8.15
C PRO A 216 7.36 -9.85 7.01
N GLY A 217 7.96 -8.66 7.06
CA GLY A 217 8.88 -8.14 6.05
C GLY A 217 8.20 -7.42 4.89
N ASP A 218 6.89 -7.55 4.71
CA ASP A 218 6.16 -6.79 3.69
C ASP A 218 6.19 -5.29 3.99
N ARG A 219 6.08 -4.49 2.94
CA ARG A 219 5.83 -3.05 3.03
C ARG A 219 4.53 -2.71 2.35
N VAL A 220 3.78 -1.79 2.95
CA VAL A 220 2.50 -1.33 2.41
C VAL A 220 2.68 0.04 1.80
N GLY A 221 2.30 0.17 0.53
CA GLY A 221 2.37 1.43 -0.22
C GLY A 221 1.00 1.99 -0.55
N LEU A 222 0.92 3.32 -0.65
CA LEU A 222 -0.24 4.03 -1.18
C LEU A 222 0.11 4.66 -2.53
N LEU A 223 -0.67 4.32 -3.54
CA LEU A 223 -0.57 4.87 -4.88
C LEU A 223 -1.68 5.88 -5.13
N MET A 224 -1.31 7.04 -5.66
CA MET A 224 -2.25 7.97 -6.27
C MET A 224 -2.48 7.56 -7.72
N ARG A 225 -3.73 7.65 -8.18
CA ARG A 225 -4.14 7.35 -9.56
C ARG A 225 -4.93 8.49 -10.17
N ALA A 226 -4.72 8.72 -11.46
CA ALA A 226 -5.54 9.59 -12.31
C ALA A 226 -5.68 8.96 -13.70
N GLN A 227 -6.86 9.02 -14.29
CA GLN A 227 -7.12 8.46 -15.63
C GLN A 227 -7.93 9.43 -16.49
N PHE A 228 -7.61 9.43 -17.77
CA PHE A 228 -8.15 10.29 -18.83
C PHE A 228 -7.62 11.73 -18.86
N PRO A 229 -7.36 12.29 -20.05
CA PRO A 229 -6.80 13.63 -20.17
C PRO A 229 -7.67 14.68 -19.46
N GLY A 230 -7.02 15.57 -18.71
CA GLY A 230 -7.69 16.62 -17.93
C GLY A 230 -8.02 16.23 -16.48
N TRP A 231 -7.96 14.94 -16.14
CA TRP A 231 -8.07 14.52 -14.74
C TRP A 231 -6.76 14.73 -13.98
N GLN A 232 -6.91 15.18 -12.74
CA GLN A 232 -5.80 15.36 -11.81
C GLN A 232 -6.20 14.81 -10.45
N ASN A 233 -5.28 14.11 -9.79
CA ASN A 233 -5.39 13.72 -8.39
C ASN A 233 -4.46 14.61 -7.56
N THR A 234 -4.98 15.25 -6.52
CA THR A 234 -4.20 16.02 -5.55
C THR A 234 -4.34 15.41 -4.18
N LEU A 235 -3.24 15.07 -3.53
CA LEU A 235 -3.19 14.57 -2.17
C LEU A 235 -2.25 15.49 -1.37
N ARG A 236 -2.67 15.90 -0.18
CA ARG A 236 -1.83 16.77 0.68
C ARG A 236 -1.45 16.12 2.01
N HIS A 237 -2.21 15.12 2.42
CA HIS A 237 -1.96 14.33 3.61
C HIS A 237 -2.41 12.90 3.34
N ALA A 238 -1.59 11.93 3.73
CA ALA A 238 -2.05 10.57 3.95
C ALA A 238 -1.27 9.91 5.08
N SER A 239 -1.95 9.03 5.80
CA SER A 239 -1.33 8.11 6.75
C SER A 239 -1.91 6.71 6.63
N VAL A 240 -1.13 5.74 7.11
CA VAL A 240 -1.57 4.35 7.27
C VAL A 240 -1.12 3.83 8.62
N GLU A 241 -2.00 3.09 9.28
CA GLU A 241 -1.75 2.38 10.52
C GLU A 241 -2.00 0.89 10.28
N LEU A 242 -0.97 0.09 10.54
CA LEU A 242 -0.98 -1.37 10.40
C LEU A 242 -0.88 -1.98 11.80
N MET A 243 -2.03 -2.38 12.32
CA MET A 243 -2.15 -3.00 13.64
C MET A 243 -2.03 -4.51 13.51
N TYR A 244 -1.07 -5.09 14.21
CA TYR A 244 -0.78 -6.52 14.18
C TYR A 244 -0.72 -7.07 15.60
N GLU A 245 -0.68 -8.39 15.71
CA GLU A 245 -0.60 -9.07 16.98
C GLU A 245 0.52 -10.09 16.97
N VAL A 246 1.20 -10.21 18.11
CA VAL A 246 2.24 -11.19 18.37
C VAL A 246 1.86 -11.95 19.64
N ARG A 247 1.86 -13.29 19.59
CA ARG A 247 1.52 -14.17 20.73
C ARG A 247 2.54 -15.28 20.90
#